data_AF-A0A0Q7T0D3-F1
#
_entry.id   AF-A0A0Q7T0D3-F1
#
_cell.length_a   1.000
_cell.length_b   1.000
_cell.length_c   1.000
_cell.angle_alpha   90.00
_cell.angle_beta   90.00
_cell.angle_gamma   90.00
#
_symmetry.space_group_name_H-M   'P 1'
#
loop_
_entity.id
_entity.type
_entity.pdbx_description
1 polymer ?
#
loop_
_entity_poly.entity_id
_entity_poly.type
_entity_poly.pdbx_seq_one_letter_code
_entity_poly.pdbx_strand_id
1 'polypeptide(L)'
;MTDTVASARSPRFHRLIWLMPAAYALHIVEEHRGGFAAWVTHVVGGEMNDLAFALNNAAFMAILLALVVWTAVSKSRLATFLLIVWSSGNLFWDALFHVVLTQALDRYSPGLVTAALLYVPISLVVAQLALGERLLTPRPFLAATALGAGLMGLVIWYGLFHFAV
;
A
#
# COMPACT_ATOMS: atom_id res chain seq x y z
N MET A 1 0.93 0.25 -49.24
CA MET A 1 2.03 0.59 -48.32
C MET A 1 1.55 1.70 -47.40
N THR A 2 0.90 1.34 -46.30
CA THR A 2 0.52 2.24 -45.21
C THR A 2 0.48 1.41 -43.94
N ASP A 3 1.67 1.02 -43.47
CA ASP A 3 1.84 0.45 -42.14
C ASP A 3 1.47 1.53 -41.13
N THR A 4 0.25 1.44 -40.62
CA THR A 4 -0.19 2.26 -39.52
C THR A 4 0.48 1.66 -38.29
N VAL A 5 1.61 2.24 -37.87
CA VAL A 5 2.25 1.91 -36.60
C VAL A 5 1.24 2.21 -35.50
N ALA A 6 0.48 1.19 -35.11
CA ALA A 6 -0.38 1.23 -33.96
C ALA A 6 0.53 1.50 -32.76
N SER A 7 0.53 2.75 -32.28
CA SER A 7 1.14 3.14 -31.02
C SER A 7 0.65 2.17 -29.94
N ALA A 8 1.51 1.23 -29.56
CA ALA A 8 1.24 0.25 -28.53
C ALA A 8 1.21 1.00 -27.18
N ARG A 9 0.08 1.64 -26.87
CA ARG A 9 -0.11 2.27 -25.56
C ARG A 9 0.07 1.19 -24.50
N SER A 10 0.97 1.43 -23.55
CA SER A 10 1.05 0.60 -22.35
C SER A 10 -0.34 0.52 -21.68
N PRO A 11 -0.77 -0.64 -21.16
CA PRO A 11 -2.06 -0.77 -20.48
C PRO A 11 -2.20 0.26 -19.35
N ARG A 12 -3.44 0.69 -19.03
CA ARG A 12 -3.65 1.80 -18.08
C ARG A 12 -3.14 1.41 -16.70
N PHE A 13 -3.28 0.14 -16.33
CA PHE A 13 -2.75 -0.41 -15.08
C PHE A 13 -1.27 -0.08 -14.86
N HIS A 14 -0.40 -0.39 -15.83
CA HIS A 14 1.07 -0.25 -15.67
C HIS A 14 1.52 1.21 -15.53
N ARG A 15 0.72 2.18 -15.97
CA ARG A 15 0.97 3.61 -15.69
C ARG A 15 0.46 3.99 -14.30
N LEU A 16 -0.70 3.50 -13.90
CA LEU A 16 -1.37 3.89 -12.66
C LEU A 16 -0.72 3.31 -11.40
N ILE A 17 -0.07 2.15 -11.48
CA ILE A 17 0.62 1.56 -10.32
C ILE A 17 1.74 2.46 -9.76
N TRP A 18 2.26 3.42 -10.54
CA TRP A 18 3.22 4.42 -10.07
C TRP A 18 2.62 5.44 -9.09
N LEU A 19 1.30 5.56 -9.02
CA LEU A 19 0.66 6.37 -7.98
C LEU A 19 0.79 5.75 -6.60
N MET A 20 1.00 4.43 -6.49
CA MET A 20 1.14 3.76 -5.19
C MET A 20 2.36 4.27 -4.41
N PRO A 21 3.61 4.25 -4.93
CA PRO A 21 4.76 4.78 -4.20
C PRO A 21 4.68 6.29 -4.00
N ALA A 22 4.05 7.04 -4.92
CA ALA A 22 3.85 8.47 -4.74
C ALA A 22 2.90 8.77 -3.57
N ALA A 23 1.79 8.04 -3.47
CA ALA A 23 0.87 8.16 -2.34
C ALA A 23 1.52 7.70 -1.03
N TYR A 24 2.27 6.59 -1.06
CA TYR A 24 3.00 6.08 0.10
C TYR A 24 4.01 7.11 0.64
N ALA A 25 4.70 7.83 -0.25
CA ALA A 25 5.60 8.91 0.15
C ALA A 25 4.87 10.07 0.85
N LEU A 26 3.70 10.49 0.33
CA LEU A 26 2.90 11.54 0.97
C LEU A 26 2.35 11.11 2.33
N HIS A 27 1.99 9.84 2.46
CA HIS A 27 1.52 9.27 3.71
C HIS A 27 2.61 9.24 4.78
N ILE A 28 3.83 8.80 4.45
CA ILE A 28 4.98 8.86 5.36
C ILE A 28 5.20 10.29 5.87
N VAL A 29 5.04 11.29 5.00
CA VAL A 29 5.14 12.70 5.40
C VAL A 29 4.04 13.11 6.38
N GLU A 30 2.78 12.73 6.12
CA GLU A 30 1.68 12.99 7.06
C GLU A 30 1.91 12.31 8.41
N GLU A 31 2.24 11.01 8.41
CA GLU A 31 2.51 10.24 9.62
C GLU A 31 3.66 10.84 10.43
N HIS A 32 4.78 11.17 9.77
CA HIS A 32 5.94 11.76 10.43
C HIS A 32 5.59 13.13 11.04
N ARG A 33 4.88 14.00 10.30
CA ARG A 33 4.50 15.34 10.79
C ARG A 33 3.41 15.29 11.85
N GLY A 34 2.54 14.28 11.79
CA GLY A 34 1.50 14.03 12.78
C GLY A 34 2.00 13.25 14.00
N GLY A 35 3.26 12.81 14.02
CA GLY A 35 3.86 12.12 15.16
C GLY A 35 3.39 10.68 15.32
N PHE A 36 3.27 9.92 14.23
CA PHE A 36 2.77 8.54 14.24
C PHE A 36 3.49 7.64 15.25
N ALA A 37 4.83 7.71 15.34
CA ALA A 37 5.60 6.92 16.30
C ALA A 37 5.19 7.19 17.76
N ALA A 38 5.04 8.48 18.11
CA ALA A 38 4.56 8.88 19.43
C ALA A 38 3.09 8.49 19.65
N TRP A 39 2.25 8.58 18.61
CA TRP A 39 0.86 8.15 18.67
C TRP A 39 0.72 6.65 18.90
N VAL A 40 1.52 5.81 18.24
CA VAL A 40 1.57 4.36 18.50
C VAL A 40 1.91 4.10 19.97
N THR A 41 2.93 4.77 20.49
CA THR A 41 3.41 4.55 21.86
C THR A 41 2.42 5.04 22.92
N HIS A 42 1.84 6.23 22.73
CA HIS A 42 1.03 6.89 23.78
C HIS A 42 -0.48 6.71 23.64
N VAL A 43 -0.96 6.28 22.47
CA VAL A 43 -2.40 6.15 22.19
C VAL A 43 -2.79 4.72 21.87
N VAL A 44 -2.02 4.02 21.02
CA VAL A 44 -2.30 2.62 20.68
C VAL A 44 -1.79 1.65 21.74
N GLY A 45 -0.75 2.03 22.49
CA GLY A 45 -0.09 1.19 23.47
C GLY A 45 0.88 0.18 22.86
N GLY A 46 1.34 0.44 21.63
CA GLY A 46 2.49 -0.25 21.05
C GLY A 46 3.79 0.42 21.50
N GLU A 47 4.87 0.08 20.82
CA GLU A 47 6.17 0.72 21.00
C GLU A 47 6.71 1.11 19.62
N MET A 48 7.07 2.39 19.44
CA MET A 48 7.68 2.85 18.20
C MET A 48 8.45 4.15 18.44
N ASN A 49 9.73 4.17 18.03
CA ASN A 49 10.50 5.40 17.95
C ASN A 49 10.64 5.87 16.49
N ASP A 50 11.21 7.07 16.31
CA ASP A 50 11.37 7.68 14.98
C ASP A 50 12.33 6.90 14.06
N LEU A 51 13.35 6.24 14.62
CA LEU A 51 14.30 5.44 13.85
C LEU A 51 13.63 4.18 13.30
N ALA A 52 12.90 3.44 14.13
CA ALA A 52 12.12 2.28 13.72
C ALA A 52 11.07 2.67 12.68
N PHE A 53 10.35 3.77 12.91
CA PHE A 53 9.41 4.33 11.93
C PHE A 53 10.09 4.59 10.58
N ALA A 54 11.25 5.26 10.58
CA ALA A 54 11.97 5.59 9.36
C ALA A 54 12.50 4.33 8.63
N LEU A 55 13.10 3.38 9.36
CA LEU A 55 13.64 2.15 8.78
C LEU A 55 12.54 1.25 8.20
N ASN A 56 11.41 1.10 8.90
CA ASN A 56 10.27 0.33 8.42
C ASN A 56 9.69 0.92 7.14
N ASN A 57 9.42 2.23 7.13
CA ASN A 57 8.89 2.91 5.97
C ASN A 57 9.88 2.92 4.78
N ALA A 58 11.18 3.04 5.03
CA ALA A 58 12.20 2.90 3.99
C ALA A 58 12.20 1.50 3.37
N ALA A 59 12.12 0.45 4.20
CA ALA A 59 12.05 -0.93 3.72
C ALA A 59 10.77 -1.19 2.93
N PHE A 60 9.63 -0.71 3.42
CA PHE A 60 8.34 -0.86 2.74
C PHE A 60 8.30 -0.12 1.40
N MET A 61 8.86 1.10 1.35
CA MET A 61 9.01 1.87 0.11
C MET A 61 9.90 1.13 -0.90
N ALA A 62 11.03 0.58 -0.44
CA ALA A 62 11.94 -0.17 -1.31
C ALA A 62 11.26 -1.41 -1.92
N ILE A 63 10.51 -2.17 -1.12
CA ILE A 63 9.76 -3.33 -1.59
C ILE A 63 8.67 -2.91 -2.58
N LEU A 64 7.89 -1.87 -2.25
CA LEU A 64 6.84 -1.35 -3.13
C LEU A 64 7.40 -0.90 -4.48
N LEU A 65 8.49 -0.12 -4.49
CA LEU A 65 9.16 0.32 -5.71
C LEU A 65 9.69 -0.87 -6.53
N ALA A 66 10.31 -1.85 -5.88
CA ALA A 66 10.80 -3.05 -6.56
C ALA A 66 9.66 -3.83 -7.25
N LEU A 67 8.53 -4.00 -6.56
CA LEU A 67 7.35 -4.69 -7.12
C LEU A 67 6.69 -3.88 -8.24
N VAL A 68 6.61 -2.55 -8.12
CA VAL A 68 6.09 -1.67 -9.17
C VAL A 68 6.98 -1.75 -10.41
N VAL A 69 8.30 -1.65 -10.26
CA VAL A 69 9.26 -1.77 -11.37
C VAL A 69 9.15 -3.16 -12.01
N TRP A 70 9.17 -4.22 -11.21
CA TRP A 70 9.09 -5.59 -11.73
C TRP A 70 7.78 -5.83 -12.49
N THR A 71 6.65 -5.32 -11.98
CA THR A 71 5.35 -5.41 -12.64
C THR A 71 5.32 -4.60 -13.93
N ALA A 72 5.84 -3.37 -13.92
CA ALA A 72 5.93 -2.49 -15.08
C ALA A 72 6.76 -3.09 -16.23
N VAL A 73 7.90 -3.71 -15.89
CA VAL A 73 8.84 -4.29 -16.86
C VAL A 73 8.41 -5.67 -17.33
N SER A 74 8.14 -6.60 -16.41
CA SER A 74 7.85 -8.00 -16.76
C SER A 74 6.45 -8.21 -17.32
N LYS A 75 5.49 -7.36 -16.92
CA LYS A 75 4.05 -7.51 -17.23
C LYS A 75 3.51 -8.90 -16.87
N SER A 76 4.16 -9.60 -15.95
CA SER A 76 3.82 -10.98 -15.59
C SER A 76 2.67 -11.02 -14.60
N ARG A 77 1.87 -12.10 -14.67
CA ARG A 77 0.77 -12.32 -13.73
C ARG A 77 1.26 -12.52 -12.30
N LEU A 78 2.43 -13.15 -12.14
CA LEU A 78 3.06 -13.33 -10.84
C LEU A 78 3.49 -11.99 -10.23
N ALA A 79 4.17 -11.12 -10.99
CA ALA A 79 4.54 -9.79 -10.52
C ALA A 79 3.30 -8.98 -10.14
N THR A 80 2.25 -9.03 -10.97
CA THR A 80 0.96 -8.38 -10.66
C THR A 80 0.35 -8.94 -9.38
N PHE A 81 0.32 -10.27 -9.20
CA PHE A 81 -0.21 -10.90 -8.00
C PHE A 81 0.55 -10.44 -6.76
N LEU A 82 1.88 -10.47 -6.77
CA LEU A 82 2.71 -10.06 -5.64
C LEU A 82 2.60 -8.55 -5.35
N LEU A 83 2.51 -7.72 -6.39
CA LEU A 83 2.21 -6.29 -6.21
C LEU A 83 0.86 -6.08 -5.54
N ILE A 84 -0.20 -6.82 -5.92
CA ILE A 84 -1.51 -6.72 -5.26
C ILE A 84 -1.47 -7.26 -3.83
N VAL A 85 -0.75 -8.34 -3.55
CA VAL A 85 -0.52 -8.81 -2.17
C VAL A 85 0.08 -7.70 -1.32
N TRP A 86 1.19 -7.11 -1.79
CA TRP A 86 1.91 -6.08 -1.06
C TRP A 86 1.09 -4.79 -0.91
N SER A 87 0.60 -4.23 -2.03
CA SER A 87 -0.13 -2.96 -2.04
C SER A 87 -1.50 -3.04 -1.36
N SER A 88 -2.16 -4.21 -1.34
CA SER A 88 -3.37 -4.34 -0.53
C SER A 88 -3.08 -4.28 0.96
N GLY A 89 -1.98 -4.88 1.44
CA GLY A 89 -1.53 -4.73 2.83
C GLY A 89 -1.10 -3.29 3.14
N ASN A 90 -0.14 -2.79 2.37
CA ASN A 90 0.56 -1.53 2.62
C ASN A 90 -0.25 -0.26 2.31
N LEU A 91 -1.33 -0.35 1.52
CA LEU A 91 -2.22 0.78 1.25
C LEU A 91 -3.67 0.52 1.68
N PHE A 92 -4.30 -0.55 1.21
CA PHE A 92 -5.75 -0.72 1.42
C PHE A 92 -6.10 -1.10 2.87
N TRP A 93 -5.48 -2.15 3.40
CA TRP A 93 -5.68 -2.57 4.79
C TRP A 93 -5.07 -1.56 5.77
N ASP A 94 -4.02 -0.88 5.36
CA ASP A 94 -3.46 0.27 6.05
C ASP A 94 -4.45 1.43 6.19
N ALA A 95 -5.12 1.80 5.11
CA ALA A 95 -6.14 2.83 5.19
C ALA A 95 -7.30 2.42 6.11
N LEU A 96 -7.70 1.15 6.06
CA LEU A 96 -8.72 0.63 6.98
C LEU A 96 -8.23 0.65 8.43
N PHE A 97 -6.96 0.37 8.71
CA PHE A 97 -6.38 0.48 10.04
C PHE A 97 -6.52 1.91 10.60
N HIS A 98 -6.13 2.93 9.83
CA HIS A 98 -6.28 4.33 10.28
C HIS A 98 -7.73 4.73 10.52
N VAL A 99 -8.64 4.34 9.62
CA VAL A 99 -10.08 4.64 9.76
C VAL A 99 -10.65 3.96 11.00
N VAL A 100 -10.39 2.66 11.17
CA VAL A 100 -10.91 1.87 12.29
C VAL A 100 -10.34 2.36 13.61
N LEU A 101 -9.03 2.59 13.72
CA LEU A 101 -8.44 3.07 14.98
C LEU A 101 -8.84 4.50 15.31
N THR A 102 -9.02 5.36 14.30
CA THR A 102 -9.55 6.71 14.55
C THR A 102 -10.93 6.64 15.20
N GLN A 103 -11.80 5.79 14.66
CA GLN A 103 -13.14 5.60 15.20
C GLN A 103 -13.13 4.89 16.57
N ALA A 104 -12.30 3.86 16.75
CA ALA A 104 -12.26 3.05 17.95
C ALA A 104 -11.63 3.78 19.15
N LEU A 105 -10.64 4.63 18.90
CA LEU A 105 -9.91 5.37 19.93
C LEU A 105 -10.46 6.79 20.14
N ASP A 106 -11.46 7.20 19.33
CA ASP A 106 -12.02 8.56 19.29
C ASP A 106 -10.94 9.64 19.22
N ARG A 107 -9.90 9.37 18.42
CA ARG A 107 -8.71 10.20 18.29
C ARG A 107 -8.17 10.12 16.88
N TYR A 108 -7.79 11.25 16.32
CA TYR A 108 -7.13 11.29 15.01
C TYR A 108 -5.89 10.39 15.00
N SER A 109 -5.82 9.50 14.01
CA SER A 109 -4.63 8.71 13.69
C SER A 109 -3.80 9.45 12.63
N PRO A 110 -2.52 9.80 12.90
CA PRO A 110 -1.63 10.36 11.90
C PRO A 110 -1.56 9.44 10.68
N GLY A 111 -1.76 9.98 9.47
CA GLY A 111 -1.86 9.18 8.23
C GLY A 111 -3.29 8.98 7.71
N LEU A 112 -4.31 9.26 8.53
CA LEU A 112 -5.72 9.09 8.14
C LEU A 112 -6.11 9.87 6.88
N VAL A 113 -5.62 11.09 6.69
CA VAL A 113 -6.07 11.95 5.58
C VAL A 113 -5.58 11.39 4.25
N THR A 114 -4.29 11.08 4.14
CA THR A 114 -3.69 10.48 2.93
C THR A 114 -4.18 9.04 2.73
N ALA A 115 -4.39 8.27 3.79
CA ALA A 115 -5.03 6.96 3.70
C ALA A 115 -6.43 7.05 3.08
N ALA A 116 -7.30 7.92 3.60
CA ALA A 116 -8.67 8.05 3.13
C ALA A 116 -8.75 8.67 1.72
N LEU A 117 -7.95 9.70 1.44
CA LEU A 117 -8.04 10.48 0.20
C LEU A 117 -7.15 9.95 -0.93
N LEU A 118 -6.10 9.20 -0.64
CA LEU A 118 -5.17 8.66 -1.65
C LEU A 118 -5.22 7.14 -1.70
N TYR A 119 -4.98 6.43 -0.59
CA TYR A 119 -4.89 4.97 -0.62
C TYR A 119 -6.19 4.32 -1.05
N VAL A 120 -7.33 4.68 -0.44
CA VAL A 120 -8.62 4.07 -0.79
C VAL A 120 -8.94 4.29 -2.28
N PRO A 121 -8.93 5.51 -2.84
CA PRO A 121 -9.20 5.70 -4.27
C PRO A 121 -8.19 4.98 -5.18
N ILE A 122 -6.90 5.03 -4.87
CA ILE A 122 -5.86 4.38 -5.69
C ILE A 122 -6.05 2.85 -5.67
N SER A 123 -6.27 2.25 -4.50
CA SER A 123 -6.51 0.82 -4.35
C SER A 123 -7.75 0.36 -5.12
N LEU A 124 -8.84 1.15 -5.08
CA LEU A 124 -10.06 0.83 -5.83
C LEU A 124 -9.84 0.91 -7.35
N VAL A 125 -9.16 1.94 -7.84
CA VAL A 125 -8.84 2.09 -9.28
C VAL A 125 -7.89 0.98 -9.75
N VAL A 126 -6.89 0.63 -8.95
CA VAL A 126 -5.97 -0.47 -9.24
C VAL A 126 -6.72 -1.80 -9.29
N ALA A 127 -7.62 -2.06 -8.33
CA ALA A 127 -8.45 -3.25 -8.32
C ALA A 127 -9.33 -3.35 -9.58
N GLN A 128 -10.00 -2.25 -9.92
CA GLN A 128 -10.83 -2.16 -11.12
C GLN A 128 -10.01 -2.45 -12.39
N LEU A 129 -8.79 -1.92 -12.50
CA LEU A 129 -7.93 -2.14 -13.65
C LEU A 129 -7.32 -3.54 -13.69
N ALA A 130 -6.88 -4.09 -12.54
CA ALA A 130 -6.32 -5.43 -12.47
C ALA A 130 -7.33 -6.50 -12.92
N LEU A 131 -8.61 -6.33 -12.55
CA LEU A 131 -9.71 -7.21 -12.93
C LEU A 131 -10.21 -6.90 -14.35
N GLY A 132 -10.41 -5.62 -14.68
CA GLY A 132 -10.95 -5.18 -15.97
C GLY A 132 -10.01 -5.46 -17.16
N GLU A 133 -8.70 -5.28 -16.96
CA GLU A 133 -7.67 -5.64 -17.95
C GLU A 133 -7.30 -7.13 -17.88
N ARG A 134 -7.97 -7.93 -17.04
CA ARG A 134 -7.78 -9.38 -16.85
C ARG A 134 -6.35 -9.79 -16.49
N LEU A 135 -5.61 -8.90 -15.82
CA LEU A 135 -4.26 -9.21 -15.31
C LEU A 135 -4.35 -10.32 -14.26
N LEU A 136 -5.37 -10.25 -13.41
CA LEU A 136 -5.80 -11.30 -12.49
C LEU A 136 -7.27 -11.64 -12.72
N THR A 137 -7.64 -12.90 -12.45
CA THR A 137 -9.05 -13.27 -12.29
C THR A 137 -9.51 -12.96 -10.86
N PRO A 138 -10.82 -12.95 -10.56
CA PRO A 138 -11.32 -12.61 -9.23
C PRO A 138 -10.74 -13.48 -8.10
N ARG A 139 -10.52 -14.78 -8.34
CA ARG A 139 -10.00 -15.71 -7.32
C ARG A 139 -8.57 -15.35 -6.87
N PRO A 140 -7.55 -15.25 -7.75
CA PRO A 140 -6.23 -14.75 -7.38
C PRO A 140 -6.23 -13.34 -6.81
N PHE A 141 -7.11 -12.46 -7.30
CA PHE A 141 -7.22 -11.11 -6.75
C PHE A 141 -7.67 -11.14 -5.28
N LEU A 142 -8.75 -11.87 -4.96
CA LEU A 142 -9.23 -12.03 -3.59
C LEU A 142 -8.20 -12.72 -2.70
N ALA A 143 -7.50 -13.74 -3.22
CA ALA A 143 -6.41 -14.38 -2.50
C ALA A 143 -5.27 -13.39 -2.20
N ALA A 144 -4.89 -12.56 -3.17
CA ALA A 144 -3.88 -11.54 -2.98
C ALA A 144 -4.29 -10.51 -1.92
N THR A 145 -5.53 -10.03 -1.97
CA THR A 145 -6.07 -9.09 -0.97
C THR A 145 -6.12 -9.72 0.42
N ALA A 146 -6.50 -11.00 0.54
CA ALA A 146 -6.51 -11.71 1.82
C ALA A 146 -5.10 -11.92 2.39
N LEU A 147 -4.12 -12.26 1.53
CA LEU A 147 -2.72 -12.34 1.93
C LEU A 147 -2.18 -10.97 2.38
N GLY A 148 -2.56 -9.89 1.70
CA GLY A 148 -2.25 -8.53 2.14
C GLY A 148 -2.84 -8.19 3.50
N ALA A 149 -4.04 -8.69 3.83
CA ALA A 149 -4.63 -8.55 5.16
C ALA A 149 -3.77 -9.25 6.22
N GLY A 150 -3.29 -10.46 5.89
CA GLY A 150 -2.35 -11.21 6.74
C GLY A 150 -1.02 -10.48 6.94
N LEU A 151 -0.47 -9.86 5.88
CA LEU A 151 0.73 -9.03 5.99
C LEU A 151 0.50 -7.82 6.89
N MET A 152 -0.65 -7.14 6.75
CA MET A 152 -0.98 -6.02 7.63
C MET A 152 -1.14 -6.49 9.09
N GLY A 153 -1.83 -7.61 9.32
CA GLY A 153 -1.90 -8.22 10.65
C GLY A 153 -0.51 -8.51 11.24
N LEU A 154 0.43 -8.97 10.42
CA LEU A 154 1.82 -9.17 10.83
C LEU A 154 2.53 -7.85 11.15
N VAL A 155 2.35 -6.80 10.34
CA VAL A 155 2.92 -5.47 10.61
C VAL A 155 2.38 -4.91 11.93
N ILE A 156 1.08 -5.02 12.18
CA ILE A 156 0.47 -4.60 13.45
C ILE A 156 1.05 -5.42 14.61
N TRP A 157 0.95 -6.76 14.52
CA TRP A 157 1.36 -7.65 15.60
C TRP A 157 2.86 -7.55 15.90
N TYR A 158 3.70 -7.68 14.87
CA TYR A 158 5.14 -7.71 15.03
C TYR A 158 5.73 -6.31 15.14
N GLY A 159 5.35 -5.41 14.24
CA GLY A 159 5.94 -4.08 14.12
C GLY A 159 5.48 -3.07 15.17
N LEU A 160 4.26 -3.17 15.68
CA LEU A 160 3.79 -2.26 16.74
C LEU A 160 3.97 -2.83 18.15
N PHE A 161 3.92 -4.16 18.34
CA PHE A 161 3.84 -4.75 19.69
C PHE A 161 5.01 -5.67 20.09
N HIS A 162 5.87 -6.12 19.17
CA HIS A 162 6.93 -7.11 19.51
C HIS A 162 8.35 -6.72 19.10
N PHE A 163 8.51 -5.77 18.17
CA PHE A 163 9.81 -5.26 17.76
C PHE A 163 9.77 -3.74 17.65
N ALA A 164 9.90 -3.10 18.79
CA ALA A 164 10.23 -1.70 18.89
C ALA A 164 11.65 -1.58 19.42
N VAL A 165 12.56 -1.10 18.59
CA VAL A 165 13.81 -0.52 19.07
C VAL A 165 13.70 0.96 18.89
#